data_AF-C6I0D5-F1
#
_entry.id   AF-C6I0D5-F1
#
_cell.length_a   1.000
_cell.length_b   1.000
_cell.length_c   1.000
_cell.angle_alpha   90.00
_cell.angle_beta   90.00
_cell.angle_gamma   90.00
#
_symmetry.space_group_name_H-M   'P 1'
#
loop_
_entity.id
_entity.type
_entity.pdbx_description
1 polymer ?
#
loop_
_entity_poly.entity_id
_entity_poly.type
_entity_poly.pdbx_seq_one_letter_code
_entity_poly.pdbx_strand_id
1 'polypeptide(L)' 'MACRNPEGLERSEFSYGFRPGRIAQDAVRKAQRYVQEGFQIVVDVDLEKFFDRVMAR' A
#
# COMPACT_ATOMS: atom_id res chain seq x y z
N MET A 1 2.55 3.88 -0.95
CA MET A 1 3.91 3.35 -0.72
C MET A 1 4.08 2.03 -1.46
N ALA A 2 5.18 1.81 -2.16
CA ALA A 2 5.43 0.55 -2.88
C ALA A 2 6.31 -0.37 -2.05
N CYS A 3 5.70 -1.32 -1.34
CA CYS A 3 6.43 -2.32 -0.56
C CYS A 3 7.25 -3.19 -1.52
N ARG A 4 8.59 -3.13 -1.38
CA ARG A 4 9.51 -4.08 -2.02
C ARG A 4 9.70 -5.25 -1.06
N ASN A 5 9.63 -6.47 -1.59
CA ASN A 5 10.03 -7.67 -0.86
C ASN A 5 11.52 -7.53 -0.45
N PRO A 6 11.95 -7.92 0.78
CA PRO A 6 13.36 -8.02 1.14
C PRO A 6 14.23 -8.83 0.15
N GLU A 7 13.63 -9.71 -0.65
CA GLU A 7 14.33 -10.46 -1.72
C GLU A 7 14.42 -9.73 -3.07
N GLY A 8 14.06 -8.44 -3.12
CA GLY A 8 14.45 -7.51 -4.18
C GLY A 8 13.74 -7.63 -5.53
N LEU A 9 13.02 -8.71 -5.86
CA LEU A 9 12.47 -8.90 -7.21
C LEU A 9 10.96 -8.72 -7.39
N GLU A 10 10.12 -8.84 -6.35
CA GLU A 10 8.66 -8.79 -6.55
C GLU A 10 7.94 -7.72 -5.71
N ARG A 11 7.05 -6.96 -6.37
CA ARG A 11 6.18 -5.96 -5.74
C ARG A 11 4.83 -6.59 -5.45
N SER A 12 4.33 -6.40 -4.22
CA SER A 12 3.02 -6.89 -3.80
C SER A 12 1.89 -6.45 -4.75
N GLU A 13 0.97 -7.37 -5.05
CA GLU A 13 -0.22 -7.09 -5.87
C GLU A 13 -1.17 -6.05 -5.25
N PHE A 14 -1.07 -5.87 -3.92
CA PHE A 14 -1.86 -4.93 -3.14
C PHE A 14 -1.18 -3.55 -3.03
N SER A 15 -0.08 -3.35 -3.75
CA SER A 15 0.58 -2.05 -3.83
C SER A 15 0.06 -1.25 -5.01
N TYR A 16 -0.65 -0.16 -4.70
CA TYR A 16 -1.30 0.71 -5.69
C TYR A 16 -0.59 2.05 -5.90
N GLY A 17 0.34 2.44 -5.02
CA GLY A 17 1.06 3.72 -5.12
C GLY A 17 2.30 3.64 -6.01
N PHE A 18 2.58 4.71 -6.77
CA PHE A 18 3.81 4.88 -7.57
C PHE A 18 4.05 3.76 -8.60
N ARG A 19 2.99 3.23 -9.21
CA ARG A 19 3.06 2.23 -10.28
C ARG A 19 2.37 2.71 -11.56
N PRO A 20 3.03 2.63 -12.73
CA PRO A 20 2.36 2.86 -14.02
C PRO A 20 1.15 1.92 -14.17
N GLY A 21 -0.01 2.46 -14.51
CA GLY A 21 -1.23 1.67 -14.74
C GLY A 21 -1.97 1.17 -13.49
N ARG A 22 -1.65 1.67 -12.29
CA ARG A 22 -2.45 1.47 -11.08
C ARG A 22 -2.92 2.82 -10.55
N ILE A 23 -4.21 2.94 -10.23
CA ILE A 23 -4.80 4.18 -9.72
C ILE A 23 -5.33 3.99 -8.30
N ALA A 24 -5.41 5.07 -7.53
CA ALA A 24 -5.94 5.05 -6.16
C ALA A 24 -7.33 4.42 -6.08
N GLN A 25 -8.14 4.57 -7.13
CA GLN A 25 -9.49 3.99 -7.21
C GLN A 25 -9.49 2.45 -7.09
N ASP A 26 -8.46 1.75 -7.56
CA ASP A 26 -8.39 0.29 -7.45
C ASP A 26 -8.16 -0.17 -6.00
N ALA A 27 -7.40 0.62 -5.22
CA ALA A 27 -7.23 0.39 -3.80
C ALA A 27 -8.57 0.54 -3.06
N VAL A 28 -9.33 1.59 -3.37
CA VAL A 28 -10.65 1.84 -2.76
C VAL A 28 -11.64 0.73 -3.12
N ARG A 29 -11.70 0.31 -4.39
CA ARG A 29 -12.57 -0.81 -4.81
C ARG A 29 -12.25 -2.10 -4.05
N LYS A 30 -10.96 -2.38 -3.80
CA LYS A 30 -10.55 -3.58 -3.06
C LYS A 30 -10.87 -3.46 -1.57
N ALA A 31 -10.68 -2.29 -0.97
CA ALA A 31 -11.09 -2.03 0.41
C ALA A 31 -12.62 -2.19 0.59
N GLN A 32 -13.42 -1.72 -0.37
CA GLN A 32 -14.87 -1.91 -0.36
C GLN A 32 -15.28 -3.39 -0.38
N ARG A 33 -14.56 -4.26 -1.10
CA ARG A 33 -14.83 -5.71 -1.08
C ARG A 33 -14.59 -6.31 0.29
N TYR A 34 -13.51 -5.95 0.97
CA TYR A 34 -13.25 -6.43 2.33
C TYR A 34 -14.35 -6.00 3.32
N VAL A 35 -14.86 -4.78 3.20
CA VAL A 35 -16.01 -4.35 4.01
C VAL A 35 -17.26 -5.20 3.70
N GLN A 36 -17.53 -5.50 2.43
CA GLN A 36 -18.65 -6.36 2.02
C GLN A 36 -18.48 -7.82 2.47
N GLU A 37 -17.25 -8.32 2.56
CA GLU A 37 -16.92 -9.66 3.07
C GLU A 37 -17.00 -9.77 4.61
N GLY A 38 -17.31 -8.67 5.30
CA GLY A 38 -17.53 -8.65 6.75
C GLY A 38 -16.30 -8.22 7.58
N PHE A 39 -15.22 -7.77 6.95
CA PHE A 39 -14.08 -7.19 7.67
C PHE A 39 -14.41 -5.77 8.14
N GLN A 40 -14.82 -5.64 9.40
CA GLN A 40 -15.26 -4.36 9.98
C GLN A 40 -14.14 -3.55 10.65
N ILE A 41 -12.96 -4.14 10.82
CA ILE A 41 -11.81 -3.49 11.47
C ILE A 41 -10.80 -3.09 10.40
N VAL A 42 -10.43 -1.80 10.39
CA VAL A 42 -9.39 -1.25 9.54
C VAL A 42 -8.19 -0.89 10.42
N VAL A 43 -7.02 -1.39 10.05
CA VAL A 43 -5.75 -0.97 10.66
C VAL A 43 -5.05 -0.05 9.67
N ASP A 44 -5.08 1.25 9.95
CA ASP A 44 -4.36 2.24 9.16
C ASP A 44 -2.93 2.39 9.70
N VAL A 45 -1.95 2.11 8.86
CA VAL A 45 -0.52 2.19 9.20
C VAL A 45 0.10 3.20 8.27
N ASP A 46 0.22 4.45 8.75
CA ASP A 46 0.97 5.47 8.04
C ASP A 46 2.43 5.53 8.51
N LEU A 47 3.32 5.74 7.55
CA LEU A 47 4.78 5.81 7.74
C LEU A 47 5.29 7.23 7.55
N GLU A 48 4.48 8.23 7.91
CA GLU A 48 4.75 9.67 7.73
C GLU A 48 6.15 10.07 8.26
N LYS A 49 6.59 9.47 9.37
CA LYS A 49 7.91 9.72 10.00
C LYS A 49 9.04 8.79 9.54
N PHE A 50 8.77 7.86 8.62
CA PHE A 50 9.77 6.90 8.15
C PHE A 50 10.66 7.52 7.05
N PHE A 51 10.18 8.54 6.35
CA PHE A 51 10.90 9.19 5.25
C PHE A 51 11.87 10.29 5.67
N ASP A 52 11.75 10.85 6.88
CA ASP A 52 12.70 11.85 7.40
C ASP A 52 14.14 11.32 7.49
N ARG A 53 14.32 9.99 7.52
CA ARG A 53 15.63 9.34 7.66
C ARG A 53 16.20 8.75 6.38
N VAL A 54 15.42 8.66 5.30
CA VAL A 54 15.86 8.01 4.04
C VAL A 54 16.54 9.00 3.10
N MET A 55 16.29 10.31 3.25
CA MET A 55 16.92 11.36 2.43
C MET A 55 18.09 12.07 3.12
N ALA A 56 18.55 11.59 4.29
CA ALA A 56 19.67 12.17 5.04
C ALA A 56 21.04 11.56 4.70
N ARG A 57 21.17 10.77 3.61
CA ARG A 57 22.47 10.35 3.09
C ARG A 57 22.41 9.99 1.60
#